data_AF-A0A1V4RH38-F1
#
_entry.id   AF-A0A1V4RH38-F1
#
_cell.length_a   1.000
_cell.length_b   1.000
_cell.length_c   1.000
_cell.angle_alpha   90.00
_cell.angle_beta   90.00
_cell.angle_gamma   90.00
#
_symmetry.space_group_name_H-M   'P 1'
#
loop_
_entity.id
_entity.type
_entity.pdbx_description
1 polymer ?
#
loop_
_entity_poly.entity_id
_entity_poly.type
_entity_poly.pdbx_seq_one_letter_code
_entity_poly.pdbx_strand_id
1 'polypeptide(L)'
;MKNSRRVNNWDLVDSSAPHIAGAYLFGKNTEPLYNFAVSDSMWERRISIVATQHFIRNGHFTPTFYIADLLLKDREDLIHKAVGWMLREVGNRDLEAETEFLKHRYTKMPRTMLRYAIEKFEESRRQSFLKGLI
;
A
#
# COMPACT_ATOMS: atom_id res chain seq x y z
N MET A 1 1.90 -16.23 16.88
CA MET A 1 1.49 -16.81 15.58
C MET A 1 2.71 -17.43 14.91
N LYS A 2 2.73 -18.75 14.66
CA LYS A 2 3.96 -19.53 14.40
C LYS A 2 4.08 -20.08 12.96
N ASN A 3 3.60 -19.35 11.95
CA ASN A 3 3.56 -19.83 10.55
C ASN A 3 4.08 -18.86 9.46
N SER A 4 4.73 -17.72 9.78
CA SER A 4 5.19 -16.76 8.77
C SER A 4 6.44 -17.19 7.96
N ARG A 5 7.05 -18.35 8.25
CA ARG A 5 8.35 -18.78 7.67
C ARG A 5 8.30 -19.50 6.31
N ARG A 6 7.13 -19.63 5.66
CA ARG A 6 7.01 -20.34 4.35
C ARG A 6 6.44 -19.50 3.22
N VAL A 7 6.25 -18.20 3.42
CA VAL A 7 5.79 -17.31 2.37
C VAL A 7 7.01 -16.72 1.69
N ASN A 8 7.52 -17.41 0.67
CA ASN A 8 8.68 -16.99 -0.13
C ASN A 8 8.31 -16.71 -1.60
N ASN A 9 7.01 -16.61 -1.90
CA ASN A 9 6.53 -16.18 -3.21
C ASN A 9 5.53 -15.03 -3.06
N TRP A 10 5.79 -13.94 -3.79
CA TRP A 10 4.93 -12.76 -3.82
C TRP A 10 3.52 -13.09 -4.33
N ASP A 11 3.39 -14.05 -5.26
CA ASP A 11 2.09 -14.54 -5.74
C ASP A 11 1.20 -15.06 -4.61
N LEU A 12 1.80 -15.77 -3.64
CA LEU A 12 1.06 -16.34 -2.52
C LEU A 12 0.58 -15.23 -1.58
N VAL A 13 1.42 -14.22 -1.29
CA VAL A 13 1.00 -13.06 -0.51
C VAL A 13 -0.15 -12.35 -1.21
N ASP A 14 0.02 -12.05 -2.49
CA ASP A 14 -0.89 -11.19 -3.25
C ASP A 14 -2.27 -11.83 -3.43
N SER A 15 -2.31 -13.15 -3.62
CA SER A 15 -3.55 -13.91 -3.74
C SER A 15 -4.24 -14.20 -2.40
N SER A 16 -3.51 -14.24 -1.28
CA SER A 16 -4.07 -14.71 0.01
C SER A 16 -4.28 -13.61 1.04
N ALA A 17 -3.40 -12.60 1.12
CA ALA A 17 -3.42 -11.59 2.17
C ALA A 17 -4.75 -10.83 2.26
N PRO A 18 -5.40 -10.40 1.14
CA PRO A 18 -6.70 -9.73 1.21
C PRO A 18 -7.82 -10.64 1.75
N HIS A 19 -7.77 -11.93 1.43
CA HIS A 19 -8.83 -12.89 1.73
C HIS A 19 -8.70 -13.54 3.10
N ILE A 20 -7.48 -13.61 3.65
CA ILE A 20 -7.21 -14.18 4.96
C ILE A 20 -7.02 -13.07 5.98
N ALA A 21 -5.88 -12.37 5.93
CA ALA A 21 -5.56 -11.35 6.92
C ALA A 21 -6.50 -10.13 6.80
N GLY A 22 -6.74 -9.68 5.57
CA GLY A 22 -7.59 -8.53 5.27
C GLY A 22 -9.02 -8.75 5.75
N ALA A 23 -9.66 -9.82 5.27
CA ALA A 23 -11.02 -10.17 5.66
C ALA A 23 -11.15 -10.46 7.16
N TYR A 24 -10.18 -11.14 7.77
CA TYR A 24 -10.26 -11.48 9.21
C TYR A 24 -10.16 -10.24 10.11
N LEU A 25 -9.33 -9.26 9.74
CA LEU A 25 -9.08 -8.05 10.54
C LEU A 25 -10.05 -6.90 10.22
N PHE A 26 -10.86 -7.03 9.17
CA PHE A 26 -11.88 -6.03 8.86
C PHE A 26 -12.91 -5.92 10.01
N GLY A 27 -13.14 -4.70 10.50
CA GLY A 27 -13.98 -4.44 11.67
C GLY A 27 -13.36 -4.85 13.02
N LYS A 28 -12.06 -5.20 13.04
CA LYS A 28 -11.32 -5.56 14.26
C LYS A 28 -10.10 -4.66 14.45
N ASN A 29 -9.32 -4.91 15.51
CA ASN A 29 -8.04 -4.24 15.74
C ASN A 29 -7.06 -4.54 14.58
N THR A 30 -6.63 -3.49 13.88
CA THR A 30 -5.68 -3.53 12.75
C THR A 30 -4.22 -3.48 13.16
N GLU A 31 -3.92 -3.35 14.46
CA GLU A 31 -2.56 -3.34 15.02
C GLU A 31 -1.65 -4.49 14.53
N PRO A 32 -2.13 -5.73 14.30
CA PRO A 32 -1.28 -6.78 13.71
C PRO A 32 -0.69 -6.40 12.35
N LEU A 33 -1.43 -5.66 11.50
CA LEU A 33 -0.90 -5.19 10.21
C LEU A 33 0.15 -4.10 10.41
N TYR A 34 -0.01 -3.23 11.41
CA TYR A 34 0.96 -2.17 11.70
C TYR A 34 2.27 -2.78 12.24
N ASN A 35 2.18 -3.80 13.09
CA ASN A 35 3.35 -4.55 13.55
C ASN A 35 4.08 -5.24 12.38
N PHE A 36 3.33 -5.80 11.43
CA PHE A 36 3.91 -6.36 10.21
C PHE A 36 4.61 -5.31 9.34
N ALA A 37 4.07 -4.09 9.26
CA ALA A 37 4.66 -3.01 8.46
C ALA A 37 6.05 -2.56 8.95
N VAL A 38 6.37 -2.78 10.23
CA VAL A 38 7.69 -2.44 10.81
C VAL A 38 8.59 -3.66 11.04
N SER A 39 8.18 -4.85 10.59
CA SER A 39 8.97 -6.08 10.72
C SER A 39 10.20 -6.09 9.82
N ASP A 40 11.26 -6.78 10.24
CA ASP A 40 12.43 -7.04 9.41
C ASP A 40 12.11 -7.90 8.17
N SER A 41 11.05 -8.72 8.25
CA SER A 41 10.60 -9.58 7.17
C SER A 41 9.90 -8.77 6.07
N MET A 42 10.51 -8.73 4.88
CA MET A 42 9.88 -8.14 3.69
C MET A 42 8.49 -8.72 3.43
N TRP A 43 8.30 -10.02 3.67
CA TRP A 43 7.00 -10.67 3.42
C TRP A 43 5.93 -10.22 4.39
N GLU A 44 6.28 -9.99 5.66
CA GLU A 44 5.32 -9.44 6.63
C GLU A 44 4.95 -8.00 6.24
N ARG A 45 5.92 -7.16 5.87
CA ARG A 45 5.65 -5.81 5.35
C ARG A 45 4.83 -5.80 4.05
N ARG A 46 5.00 -6.80 3.19
CA ARG A 46 4.14 -6.95 2.00
C ARG A 46 2.72 -7.35 2.39
N ILE A 47 2.56 -8.30 3.32
CA ILE A 47 1.26 -8.71 3.85
C ILE A 47 0.54 -7.51 4.47
N SER A 48 1.24 -6.67 5.25
CA SER A 48 0.61 -5.53 5.93
C SER A 48 -0.10 -4.61 4.95
N ILE A 49 0.53 -4.27 3.84
CA ILE A 49 -0.05 -3.37 2.84
C ILE A 49 -1.04 -4.07 1.92
N VAL A 50 -0.74 -5.28 1.42
CA VAL A 50 -1.62 -5.98 0.49
C VAL A 50 -2.93 -6.42 1.16
N ALA A 51 -2.89 -6.79 2.44
CA ALA A 51 -4.10 -7.13 3.19
C ALA A 51 -5.11 -5.97 3.22
N THR A 52 -4.66 -4.71 3.12
CA THR A 52 -5.56 -3.56 3.12
C THR A 52 -6.42 -3.47 1.85
N GLN A 53 -6.13 -4.24 0.79
CA GLN A 53 -7.00 -4.32 -0.39
C GLN A 53 -8.45 -4.69 -0.01
N HIS A 54 -8.64 -5.53 1.01
CA HIS A 54 -9.98 -5.85 1.52
C HIS A 54 -10.68 -4.61 2.09
N PHE A 55 -9.95 -3.78 2.84
CA PHE A 55 -10.47 -2.57 3.45
C PHE A 55 -10.80 -1.52 2.37
N ILE A 56 -9.93 -1.35 1.37
CA ILE A 56 -10.14 -0.48 0.21
C ILE A 56 -11.43 -0.87 -0.54
N ARG A 57 -11.64 -2.17 -0.77
CA ARG A 57 -12.85 -2.66 -1.45
C ARG A 57 -14.14 -2.33 -0.70
N ASN A 58 -14.05 -2.12 0.62
CA ASN A 58 -15.15 -1.73 1.50
C ASN A 58 -15.15 -0.21 1.84
N GLY A 59 -14.39 0.62 1.13
CA GLY A 59 -14.38 2.07 1.31
C GLY A 59 -13.64 2.55 2.56
N HIS A 60 -12.80 1.71 3.18
CA HIS A 60 -12.04 2.06 4.38
C HIS A 60 -10.55 2.20 4.07
N PHE A 61 -10.07 3.42 3.90
CA PHE A 61 -8.72 3.70 3.37
C PHE A 61 -7.68 4.00 4.46
N THR A 62 -8.10 4.39 5.67
CA THR A 62 -7.20 4.82 6.74
C THR A 62 -6.06 3.82 7.04
N PRO A 63 -6.28 2.49 7.12
CA PRO A 63 -5.21 1.53 7.35
C PRO A 63 -4.20 1.49 6.19
N THR A 64 -4.67 1.63 4.95
CA THR A 64 -3.79 1.69 3.77
C THR A 64 -2.87 2.88 3.84
N PHE A 65 -3.42 4.08 4.11
CA PHE A 65 -2.63 5.31 4.19
C PHE A 65 -1.63 5.28 5.34
N TYR A 66 -2.05 4.79 6.51
CA TYR A 66 -1.18 4.66 7.66
C TYR A 66 0.01 3.72 7.38
N ILE A 67 -0.27 2.55 6.78
CA ILE A 67 0.80 1.59 6.43
C ILE A 67 1.68 2.12 5.30
N ALA A 68 1.10 2.82 4.32
CA ALA A 68 1.88 3.45 3.25
C ALA A 68 2.87 4.49 3.79
N ASP A 69 2.51 5.22 4.85
CA ASP A 69 3.42 6.15 5.55
C ASP A 69 4.58 5.41 6.24
N LEU A 70 4.30 4.31 6.93
CA LEU A 70 5.33 3.48 7.57
C LEU A 70 6.33 2.90 6.55
N LEU A 71 5.82 2.52 5.37
CA LEU A 71 6.59 1.90 4.30
C LEU A 71 7.12 2.90 3.27
N LEU A 72 6.96 4.21 3.50
CA LEU A 72 7.30 5.26 2.55
C LEU A 72 8.77 5.19 2.10
N LYS A 73 9.66 4.79 3.02
CA LYS A 73 11.11 4.70 2.82
C LYS A 73 11.63 3.27 2.97
N ASP A 74 10.82 2.28 2.62
CA ASP A 74 11.28 0.89 2.61
C ASP A 74 12.54 0.75 1.74
N ARG A 75 13.37 -0.25 2.04
CA ARG A 75 14.58 -0.51 1.26
C ARG A 75 14.30 -1.37 0.03
N GLU A 76 13.19 -2.11 0.04
CA GLU A 76 12.89 -3.13 -0.97
C GLU A 76 11.96 -2.57 -2.06
N ASP A 77 12.39 -2.62 -3.34
CA ASP A 77 11.58 -2.15 -4.47
C ASP A 77 10.23 -2.90 -4.60
N LEU A 78 10.19 -4.18 -4.21
CA LEU A 78 8.95 -4.96 -4.20
C LEU A 78 7.90 -4.40 -3.24
N ILE A 79 8.33 -3.78 -2.12
CA ILE A 79 7.42 -3.11 -1.20
C ILE A 79 6.92 -1.81 -1.80
N HIS A 80 7.80 -1.03 -2.44
CA HIS A 80 7.39 0.19 -3.16
C HIS A 80 6.32 -0.08 -4.22
N LYS A 81 6.45 -1.17 -4.98
CA LYS A 81 5.43 -1.60 -5.94
C LYS A 81 4.11 -1.95 -5.27
N ALA A 82 4.13 -2.66 -4.14
CA ALA A 82 2.93 -3.03 -3.40
C ALA A 82 2.21 -1.80 -2.82
N VAL A 83 2.96 -0.87 -2.22
CA VAL A 83 2.41 0.38 -1.68
C VAL A 83 1.81 1.23 -2.80
N GLY A 84 2.56 1.44 -3.89
CA GLY A 84 2.05 2.19 -5.04
C GLY A 84 0.81 1.53 -5.66
N TRP A 85 0.78 0.20 -5.76
CA TRP A 85 -0.39 -0.53 -6.20
C TRP A 85 -1.60 -0.30 -5.27
N MET A 86 -1.45 -0.43 -3.95
CA MET A 86 -2.56 -0.22 -3.03
C MET A 86 -3.06 1.23 -3.02
N LEU A 87 -2.18 2.22 -3.19
CA LEU A 87 -2.60 3.62 -3.37
C LEU A 87 -3.42 3.80 -4.65
N ARG A 88 -2.99 3.21 -5.76
CA ARG A 88 -3.76 3.17 -7.01
C ARG A 88 -5.12 2.49 -6.83
N GLU A 89 -5.18 1.41 -6.04
CA GLU A 89 -6.46 0.76 -5.72
C GLU A 89 -7.38 1.66 -4.88
N VAL A 90 -6.83 2.52 -4.00
CA VAL A 90 -7.61 3.59 -3.37
C VAL A 90 -8.13 4.54 -4.44
N GLY A 91 -7.29 5.02 -5.35
CA GLY A 91 -7.70 5.92 -6.45
C GLY A 91 -8.79 5.37 -7.36
N ASN A 92 -8.77 4.06 -7.61
CA ASN A 92 -9.84 3.36 -8.35
C ASN A 92 -11.20 3.44 -7.65
N ARG A 93 -11.22 3.68 -6.32
CA ARG A 93 -12.45 3.84 -5.52
C ARG A 93 -12.75 5.30 -5.20
N ASP A 94 -11.71 6.07 -4.88
CA ASP A 94 -11.77 7.46 -4.47
C ASP A 94 -10.46 8.16 -4.87
N LEU A 95 -10.51 8.81 -6.05
CA LEU A 95 -9.38 9.53 -6.61
C LEU A 95 -8.98 10.75 -5.77
N GLU A 96 -9.94 11.38 -5.08
CA GLU A 96 -9.68 12.54 -4.24
C GLU A 96 -8.89 12.13 -3.00
N ALA A 97 -9.30 11.04 -2.33
CA ALA A 97 -8.58 10.51 -1.18
C ALA A 97 -7.13 10.12 -1.51
N GLU A 98 -6.90 9.44 -2.65
CA GLU A 98 -5.53 9.14 -3.10
C GLU A 98 -4.74 10.44 -3.36
N THR A 99 -5.35 11.40 -4.06
CA THR A 99 -4.71 12.66 -4.38
C THR A 99 -4.25 13.41 -3.14
N GLU A 100 -5.14 13.58 -2.15
CA GLU A 100 -4.83 14.30 -0.92
C GLU A 100 -3.71 13.60 -0.14
N PHE A 101 -3.73 12.26 -0.10
CA PHE A 101 -2.61 11.51 0.47
C PHE A 101 -1.29 11.80 -0.24
N LEU A 102 -1.26 11.76 -1.58
CA LEU A 102 -0.06 11.93 -2.39
C LEU A 102 0.49 13.36 -2.35
N LYS A 103 -0.36 14.40 -2.39
CA LYS A 103 0.03 15.83 -2.38
C LYS A 103 1.04 16.16 -1.28
N HIS A 104 0.88 15.57 -0.10
CA HIS A 104 1.76 15.86 1.04
C HIS A 104 3.05 15.02 1.07
N ARG A 105 3.19 14.02 0.19
CA ARG A 105 4.22 12.97 0.28
C ARG A 105 5.03 12.77 -0.98
N TYR A 106 4.50 13.15 -2.14
CA TYR A 106 5.04 12.75 -3.44
C TYR A 106 6.50 13.12 -3.67
N THR A 107 6.98 14.23 -3.10
CA THR A 107 8.39 14.66 -3.18
C THR A 107 9.35 13.76 -2.40
N LYS A 108 8.84 13.01 -1.42
CA LYS A 108 9.60 12.07 -0.58
C LYS A 108 9.41 10.61 -1.00
N MET A 109 8.44 10.34 -1.87
CA MET A 109 8.13 8.98 -2.32
C MET A 109 9.24 8.45 -3.26
N PRO A 110 9.63 7.16 -3.10
CA PRO A 110 10.44 6.47 -4.09
C PRO A 110 9.79 6.52 -5.47
N ARG A 111 10.61 6.69 -6.52
CA ARG A 111 10.12 6.88 -7.89
C ARG A 111 9.24 5.72 -8.38
N THR A 112 9.55 4.48 -7.99
CA THR A 112 8.73 3.30 -8.29
C THR A 112 7.35 3.42 -7.65
N MET A 113 7.31 3.73 -6.34
CA MET A 113 6.06 3.85 -5.59
C MET A 113 5.14 4.92 -6.17
N LEU A 114 5.69 6.11 -6.42
CA LEU A 114 4.91 7.22 -6.99
C LEU A 114 4.33 6.85 -8.35
N ARG A 115 5.15 6.29 -9.26
CA ARG A 115 4.70 5.89 -10.61
C ARG A 115 3.56 4.88 -10.60
N TYR A 116 3.61 3.92 -9.68
CA TYR A 116 2.53 2.93 -9.54
C TYR A 116 1.24 3.56 -9.02
N ALA A 117 1.33 4.46 -8.02
CA ALA A 117 0.16 5.17 -7.49
C ALA A 117 -0.56 5.97 -8.58
N ILE A 118 0.18 6.85 -9.27
CA ILE A 118 -0.38 7.76 -10.28
C ILE A 118 -0.59 7.13 -11.67
N GLU A 119 -0.54 5.79 -11.81
CA GLU A 119 -0.64 5.12 -13.11
C GLU A 119 -1.95 5.46 -13.84
N LYS A 120 -3.04 5.64 -13.08
CA LYS A 120 -4.38 5.94 -13.62
C LYS A 120 -4.67 7.43 -13.76
N PHE A 121 -3.72 8.30 -13.44
CA PHE A 121 -3.92 9.74 -13.54
C PHE A 121 -3.83 10.18 -15.00
N GLU A 122 -4.60 11.21 -15.36
CA GLU A 122 -4.43 11.93 -16.62
C GLU A 122 -2.97 12.37 -16.80
N GLU A 123 -2.48 12.29 -18.05
CA GLU A 123 -1.06 12.48 -18.35
C GLU A 123 -0.51 13.80 -17.80
N SER A 124 -1.25 14.89 -17.96
CA SER A 124 -0.84 16.22 -17.49
C SER A 124 -0.63 16.23 -15.97
N ARG A 125 -1.59 15.66 -15.22
CA ARG A 125 -1.53 15.57 -13.76
C ARG A 125 -0.41 14.65 -13.31
N ARG A 126 -0.23 13.52 -13.99
CA ARG A 126 0.88 12.59 -13.76
C ARG A 126 2.24 13.29 -13.90
N GLN A 127 2.42 14.09 -14.94
CA GLN A 127 3.63 14.87 -15.16
C GLN A 127 3.85 15.92 -14.07
N SER A 128 2.80 16.59 -13.59
CA SER A 128 2.92 17.55 -12.49
C SER A 128 3.45 16.90 -11.21
N PHE A 129 2.93 15.73 -10.83
CA PHE A 129 3.46 14.96 -9.69
C PHE A 129 4.93 14.55 -9.91
N LEU A 130 5.27 14.04 -11.10
CA LEU A 130 6.64 13.60 -11.41
C LEU A 130 7.67 14.75 -11.46
N LYS A 131 7.21 15.98 -11.71
CA LYS A 131 8.05 17.18 -11.85
C LYS A 131 8.16 18.03 -10.58
N GLY A 132 7.42 17.73 -9.51
CA GLY A 132 7.47 18.60 -8.32
C GLY A 132 6.52 19.80 -8.36
N LEU A 133 5.45 19.75 -9.17
CA LEU A 133 4.62 20.93 -9.50
C LEU A 133 3.22 20.89 -8.87
N ILE A 134 2.98 19.95 -7.93
CA ILE A 134 1.72 19.79 -7.21
C ILE A 134 1.81 20.42 -5.82
#